data_AF-A0A7Y0CH85-F1
#
_entry.id   AF-A0A7Y0CH85-F1
#
_cell.length_a   1.000
_cell.length_b   1.000
_cell.length_c   1.000
_cell.angle_alpha   90.00
_cell.angle_beta   90.00
_cell.angle_gamma   90.00
#
_symmetry.space_group_name_H-M   'P 1'
#
loop_
_entity.id
_entity.type
_entity.pdbx_description
1 polymer ?
#
loop_
_entity_poly.entity_id
_entity_poly.type
_entity_poly.pdbx_seq_one_letter_code
_entity_poly.pdbx_strand_id
1 'polypeptide(L)'
;MAASPPKVSGAKAAQVHVQRFGAFLTGMIMPNLPAFIAWGLITSLFIAKGWLPNSILGGFGNADTVGWQGAATALATGADGATFHQYLGLVGPMIVYLLPLLIANQGGRMVYGERGGVVASIATMGVIVGSTIPMFLGAMIVGPLAAWLMKKIDKIWDGKIRPGFEMLVNMYSAGIVGMGLAIGAFFGIAPFVTHVSAWLGSGVQGLADAHLLPLMSIIVEPAKVLFLNNAIGNGTLVPLGVQQTIDTGQSLLFLVEANPGPGFGLLLAFALFGIGTARASAPGAIIIQFLGGIHEVYFPFVLMKPILIIGLIAGGATGVATNAVFSSGLRAPAAPGSIIAVLAQTPKGSYVGVIFSVLLSAAVTFFISAALLRASRTRDLAAESDGLAAAIAQTEANKGKSSSALGALSGMAGAPAAVPTAVAGAATTVADHPVRHVVFACDAGMGSSAMGASVLRDKLKKAGVTGVTVENLAVASLHDNADFVISQRELTDRARLKAPTSVHISVDNFMNSPVYDDVVREAKARQQTEGLVR
;
A
#
# COMPACT_ATOMS: atom_id res chain seq x y z
N MET A 1 37.38 -10.15 -21.29
CA MET A 1 36.40 -9.21 -21.87
C MET A 1 35.10 -9.35 -21.10
N ALA A 2 34.76 -8.39 -20.24
CA ALA A 2 33.47 -8.40 -19.55
C ALA A 2 32.37 -8.11 -20.58
N ALA A 3 31.43 -9.04 -20.73
CA ALA A 3 30.29 -8.87 -21.63
C ALA A 3 29.50 -7.62 -21.20
N SER A 4 29.29 -6.70 -22.14
CA SER A 4 28.46 -5.52 -21.90
C SER A 4 27.06 -5.95 -21.47
N PRO A 5 26.46 -5.32 -20.45
CA PRO A 5 25.12 -5.67 -20.01
C PRO A 5 24.13 -5.52 -21.18
N PRO A 6 23.15 -6.43 -21.32
CA PRO A 6 22.22 -6.41 -22.43
C PRO A 6 21.48 -5.08 -22.46
N LYS A 7 21.43 -4.42 -23.64
CA LYS A 7 20.68 -3.19 -23.84
C LYS A 7 19.21 -3.45 -23.52
N VAL A 8 18.73 -2.87 -22.42
CA VAL A 8 17.31 -2.89 -22.04
C VAL A 8 16.53 -2.19 -23.15
N SER A 9 15.54 -2.88 -23.75
CA SER A 9 14.72 -2.27 -24.80
C SER A 9 13.99 -1.02 -24.27
N GLY A 10 13.77 -0.01 -25.14
CA GLY A 10 13.13 1.25 -24.73
C GLY A 10 11.77 1.05 -24.04
N ALA A 11 11.00 0.04 -24.48
CA ALA A 11 9.74 -0.35 -23.85
C ALA A 11 9.91 -0.85 -22.41
N LYS A 12 10.96 -1.64 -22.15
CA LYS A 12 11.26 -2.16 -20.80
C LYS A 12 11.78 -1.04 -19.88
N ALA A 13 12.51 -0.06 -20.42
CA ALA A 13 12.95 1.12 -19.66
C ALA A 13 11.78 2.04 -19.27
N ALA A 14 10.82 2.25 -20.18
CA ALA A 14 9.59 2.99 -19.91
C ALA A 14 8.74 2.27 -18.84
N GLN A 15 8.54 0.97 -18.96
CA GLN A 15 7.80 0.17 -17.97
C GLN A 15 8.41 0.30 -16.57
N VAL A 16 9.73 0.20 -16.44
CA VAL A 16 10.44 0.34 -15.15
C VAL A 16 10.23 1.74 -14.56
N HIS A 17 10.20 2.79 -15.38
CA HIS A 17 9.90 4.15 -14.90
C HIS A 17 8.48 4.27 -14.36
N VAL A 18 7.48 3.73 -15.08
CA VAL A 18 6.09 3.76 -14.62
C VAL A 18 5.92 2.94 -13.35
N GLN A 19 6.57 1.79 -13.23
CA GLN A 19 6.57 0.97 -12.01
C GLN A 19 7.20 1.70 -10.82
N ARG A 20 8.36 2.35 -11.01
CA ARG A 20 9.00 3.16 -9.95
C ARG A 20 8.13 4.33 -9.52
N PHE A 21 7.49 5.00 -10.48
CA PHE A 21 6.54 6.08 -10.20
C PHE A 21 5.32 5.56 -9.41
N GLY A 22 4.73 4.44 -9.83
CA GLY A 22 3.64 3.78 -9.10
C GLY A 22 4.04 3.41 -7.68
N ALA A 23 5.21 2.79 -7.49
CA ALA A 23 5.74 2.44 -6.17
C ALA A 23 5.97 3.67 -5.28
N PHE A 24 6.40 4.78 -5.86
CA PHE A 24 6.51 6.05 -5.15
C PHE A 24 5.14 6.55 -4.67
N LEU A 25 4.12 6.57 -5.55
CA LEU A 25 2.75 6.95 -5.19
C LEU A 25 2.17 6.02 -4.09
N THR A 26 2.41 4.71 -4.18
CA THR A 26 2.03 3.78 -3.11
C THR A 26 2.69 4.11 -1.79
N GLY A 27 3.99 4.45 -1.81
CA GLY A 27 4.74 4.83 -0.62
C GLY A 27 4.16 6.05 0.10
N MET A 28 3.45 6.92 -0.63
CA MET A 28 2.74 8.08 -0.08
C MET A 28 1.42 7.72 0.61
N ILE A 29 0.77 6.60 0.21
CA ILE A 29 -0.54 6.21 0.74
C ILE A 29 -0.46 5.09 1.76
N MET A 30 0.37 4.08 1.53
CA MET A 30 0.36 2.85 2.32
C MET A 30 0.56 3.11 3.83
N PRO A 31 1.47 3.99 4.28
CA PRO A 31 1.59 4.32 5.71
C PRO A 31 0.34 5.01 6.28
N ASN A 32 -0.46 5.63 5.42
CA ASN A 32 -1.66 6.38 5.78
C ASN A 32 -2.95 5.56 5.66
N LEU A 33 -2.87 4.29 5.26
CA LEU A 33 -4.02 3.39 5.12
C LEU A 33 -4.90 3.29 6.39
N PRO A 34 -4.35 3.27 7.62
CA PRO A 34 -5.16 3.30 8.83
C PRO A 34 -6.10 4.51 8.90
N ALA A 35 -5.69 5.68 8.40
CA ALA A 35 -6.53 6.88 8.38
C ALA A 35 -7.68 6.75 7.37
N PHE A 36 -7.43 6.14 6.21
CA PHE A 36 -8.48 5.82 5.22
C PHE A 36 -9.50 4.82 5.79
N ILE A 37 -9.04 3.79 6.49
CA ILE A 37 -9.90 2.80 7.15
C ILE A 37 -10.75 3.48 8.22
N ALA A 38 -10.13 4.28 9.10
CA ALA A 38 -10.85 5.01 10.15
C ALA A 38 -11.91 5.94 9.54
N TRP A 39 -11.55 6.73 8.53
CA TRP A 39 -12.49 7.59 7.82
C TRP A 39 -13.63 6.78 7.18
N GLY A 40 -13.32 5.66 6.53
CA GLY A 40 -14.30 4.79 5.90
C GLY A 40 -15.29 4.19 6.90
N LEU A 41 -14.82 3.74 8.07
CA LEU A 41 -15.66 3.23 9.17
C LEU A 41 -16.55 4.32 9.76
N ILE A 42 -16.00 5.52 10.00
CA ILE A 42 -16.78 6.67 10.48
C ILE A 42 -17.87 7.01 9.47
N THR A 43 -17.52 7.03 8.18
CA THR A 43 -18.45 7.30 7.09
C THR A 43 -19.53 6.23 7.00
N SER A 44 -19.17 4.95 7.11
CA SER A 44 -20.13 3.85 7.00
C SER A 44 -21.08 3.78 8.20
N LEU A 45 -20.61 4.12 9.40
CA LEU A 45 -21.41 4.13 10.61
C LEU A 45 -22.29 5.37 10.70
N PHE A 46 -21.70 6.57 10.65
CA PHE A 46 -22.33 7.75 11.25
C PHE A 46 -23.04 8.70 10.28
N ILE A 47 -22.81 8.63 8.97
CA ILE A 47 -23.54 9.51 8.02
C ILE A 47 -25.05 9.23 8.05
N ALA A 48 -25.86 10.12 7.46
CA ALA A 48 -27.32 9.97 7.41
C ALA A 48 -27.77 8.62 6.83
N LYS A 49 -27.08 8.14 5.79
CA LYS A 49 -27.33 6.82 5.17
C LYS A 49 -26.57 5.67 5.86
N GLY A 50 -25.88 5.93 6.96
CA GLY A 50 -24.98 5.00 7.65
C GLY A 50 -25.70 3.87 8.39
N TRP A 51 -24.91 3.00 9.01
CA TRP A 51 -25.41 1.88 9.83
C TRP A 51 -25.96 2.34 11.17
N LEU A 52 -25.30 3.32 11.79
CA LEU A 52 -25.65 3.95 13.05
C LEU A 52 -25.67 5.47 12.87
N PRO A 53 -26.64 6.03 12.11
CA PRO A 53 -26.65 7.45 11.78
C PRO A 53 -26.57 8.32 13.03
N ASN A 54 -25.64 9.26 13.04
CA ASN A 54 -25.45 10.22 14.13
C ASN A 54 -25.34 11.62 13.53
N SER A 55 -26.31 12.48 13.86
CA SER A 55 -26.46 13.81 13.26
C SER A 55 -25.25 14.72 13.49
N ILE A 56 -24.55 14.54 14.61
CA ILE A 56 -23.35 15.30 14.96
C ILE A 56 -22.12 14.71 14.25
N LEU A 57 -21.79 13.44 14.52
CA LEU A 57 -20.56 12.79 14.02
C LEU A 57 -20.56 12.63 12.50
N GLY A 58 -21.73 12.33 11.93
CA GLY A 58 -21.95 12.23 10.50
C GLY A 58 -22.07 13.57 9.79
N GLY A 59 -22.14 14.68 10.54
CA GLY A 59 -22.13 16.03 10.00
C GLY A 59 -23.34 16.39 9.14
N PHE A 60 -24.55 15.96 9.54
CA PHE A 60 -25.80 16.28 8.83
C PHE A 60 -26.89 16.88 9.75
N GLY A 61 -26.60 16.99 11.04
CA GLY A 61 -27.51 17.53 12.03
C GLY A 61 -27.56 19.04 12.00
N ASN A 62 -28.76 19.58 12.18
CA ASN A 62 -28.97 20.98 12.45
C ASN A 62 -28.57 21.29 13.91
N ALA A 63 -27.58 22.15 14.09
CA ALA A 63 -27.07 22.56 15.38
C ALA A 63 -28.09 23.42 16.15
N ASP A 64 -28.94 24.15 15.44
CA ASP A 64 -30.00 24.99 16.03
C ASP A 64 -31.07 24.14 16.73
N THR A 65 -31.20 22.85 16.38
CA THR A 65 -32.15 21.92 17.00
C THR A 65 -31.51 20.99 18.02
N VAL A 66 -30.26 20.56 17.79
CA VAL A 66 -29.58 19.59 18.65
C VAL A 66 -28.91 20.25 19.86
N GLY A 67 -28.43 21.50 19.72
CA GLY A 67 -27.97 22.32 20.85
C GLY A 67 -26.62 21.95 21.48
N TRP A 68 -25.74 21.19 20.82
CA TRP A 68 -24.39 20.94 21.34
C TRP A 68 -23.51 22.18 21.17
N GLN A 69 -23.31 22.90 22.27
CA GLN A 69 -22.48 24.09 22.28
C GLN A 69 -20.98 23.76 22.16
N GLY A 70 -20.27 24.53 21.35
CA GLY A 70 -18.81 24.42 21.15
C GLY A 70 -18.37 23.46 20.03
N ALA A 71 -19.30 22.71 19.42
CA ALA A 71 -18.99 21.92 18.24
C ALA A 71 -18.88 22.79 16.99
N ALA A 72 -17.95 22.45 16.09
CA ALA A 72 -17.75 23.18 14.84
C ALA A 72 -18.95 23.00 13.89
N THR A 73 -19.44 24.12 13.35
CA THR A 73 -20.57 24.16 12.41
C THR A 73 -20.21 24.95 11.14
N ALA A 74 -20.93 24.69 10.06
CA ALA A 74 -20.92 25.46 8.83
C ALA A 74 -22.36 25.77 8.41
N LEU A 75 -22.56 26.83 7.63
CA LEU A 75 -23.87 27.14 7.06
C LEU A 75 -24.21 26.10 5.99
N ALA A 76 -25.43 25.56 6.07
CA ALA A 76 -26.01 24.69 5.06
C ALA A 76 -27.42 25.19 4.69
N THR A 77 -27.87 24.83 3.50
CA THR A 77 -29.21 25.19 3.00
C THR A 77 -30.13 23.98 3.09
N GLY A 78 -31.26 24.15 3.77
CA GLY A 78 -32.31 23.15 3.88
C GLY A 78 -33.11 22.97 2.59
N ALA A 79 -33.95 21.93 2.55
CA ALA A 79 -34.82 21.66 1.40
C ALA A 79 -35.88 22.75 1.16
N ASP A 80 -36.16 23.56 2.19
CA ASP A 80 -37.02 24.73 2.20
C ASP A 80 -36.30 26.02 1.76
N GLY A 81 -35.01 25.94 1.40
CA GLY A 81 -34.18 27.08 1.04
C GLY A 81 -33.69 27.91 2.23
N ALA A 82 -34.07 27.54 3.47
CA ALA A 82 -33.60 28.23 4.67
C ALA A 82 -32.16 27.82 5.00
N THR A 83 -31.35 28.77 5.46
CA THR A 83 -30.00 28.47 5.94
C THR A 83 -30.04 28.09 7.41
N PHE A 84 -29.29 27.06 7.79
CA PHE A 84 -29.14 26.63 9.18
C PHE A 84 -27.68 26.27 9.48
N HIS A 85 -27.33 26.22 10.77
CA HIS A 85 -26.01 25.78 11.19
C HIS A 85 -25.95 24.25 11.19
N GLN A 86 -25.20 23.65 10.26
CA GLN A 86 -24.98 22.21 10.21
C GLN A 86 -23.67 21.85 10.91
N TYR A 87 -23.66 20.78 11.71
CA TYR A 87 -22.39 20.26 12.25
C TYR A 87 -21.44 19.84 11.13
N LEU A 88 -20.14 20.16 11.27
CA LEU A 88 -19.11 19.68 10.32
C LEU A 88 -19.00 18.14 10.32
N GLY A 89 -19.19 17.53 11.49
CA GLY A 89 -18.90 16.11 11.72
C GLY A 89 -17.42 15.76 11.50
N LEU A 90 -17.14 14.45 11.46
CA LEU A 90 -15.77 13.95 11.25
C LEU A 90 -15.47 13.65 9.78
N VAL A 91 -16.48 13.24 9.01
CA VAL A 91 -16.31 12.74 7.64
C VAL A 91 -15.73 13.80 6.71
N GLY A 92 -16.30 15.00 6.70
CA GLY A 92 -15.87 16.11 5.85
C GLY A 92 -14.45 16.59 6.15
N PRO A 93 -14.13 16.97 7.41
CA PRO A 93 -12.79 17.44 7.75
C PRO A 93 -11.69 16.40 7.51
N MET A 94 -11.98 15.12 7.74
CA MET A 94 -10.99 14.06 7.50
C MET A 94 -10.66 13.91 6.00
N ILE A 95 -11.67 13.94 5.13
CA ILE A 95 -11.44 13.75 3.69
C ILE A 95 -10.84 14.98 3.01
N VAL A 96 -11.22 16.19 3.45
CA VAL A 96 -10.74 17.45 2.86
C VAL A 96 -9.36 17.81 3.38
N TYR A 97 -9.09 17.63 4.68
CA TYR A 97 -7.85 18.07 5.32
C TYR A 97 -6.93 16.92 5.69
N LEU A 98 -7.38 16.02 6.57
CA LEU A 98 -6.50 15.02 7.20
C LEU A 98 -5.83 14.11 6.16
N LEU A 99 -6.61 13.48 5.28
CA LEU A 99 -6.07 12.49 4.35
C LEU A 99 -5.11 13.10 3.31
N PRO A 100 -5.43 14.24 2.64
CA PRO A 100 -4.48 14.89 1.75
C PRO A 100 -3.20 15.37 2.46
N LEU A 101 -3.30 15.91 3.68
CA LEU A 101 -2.12 16.36 4.43
C LEU A 101 -1.20 15.20 4.83
N LEU A 102 -1.77 14.06 5.21
CA LEU A 102 -1.00 12.85 5.52
C LEU A 102 -0.24 12.32 4.28
N ILE A 103 -0.89 12.33 3.11
CA ILE A 103 -0.25 11.96 1.84
C ILE A 103 0.90 12.92 1.52
N ALA A 104 0.65 14.22 1.60
CA ALA A 104 1.65 15.24 1.32
C ALA A 104 2.84 15.13 2.27
N ASN A 105 2.58 14.98 3.57
CA ASN A 105 3.62 14.81 4.58
C ASN A 105 4.50 13.59 4.26
N GLN A 106 3.87 12.45 3.97
CA GLN A 106 4.60 11.23 3.64
C GLN A 106 5.41 11.38 2.34
N GLY A 107 4.83 11.98 1.29
CA GLY A 107 5.58 12.30 0.06
C GLY A 107 6.75 13.24 0.29
N GLY A 108 6.57 14.24 1.15
CA GLY A 108 7.62 15.16 1.55
C GLY A 108 8.74 14.45 2.31
N ARG A 109 8.40 13.56 3.24
CA ARG A 109 9.35 12.72 3.99
C ARG A 109 10.16 11.80 3.10
N MET A 110 9.53 11.21 2.08
CA MET A 110 10.21 10.36 1.10
C MET A 110 11.28 11.12 0.29
N VAL A 111 11.11 12.43 0.11
CA VAL A 111 12.05 13.27 -0.66
C VAL A 111 13.12 13.92 0.21
N TYR A 112 12.72 14.43 1.39
CA TYR A 112 13.60 15.25 2.24
C TYR A 112 13.33 15.12 3.75
N GLY A 113 12.95 13.91 4.20
CA GLY A 113 12.80 13.60 5.63
C GLY A 113 11.77 14.45 6.34
N GLU A 114 11.87 14.56 7.67
CA GLU A 114 10.88 15.26 8.50
C GLU A 114 10.62 16.69 8.06
N ARG A 115 11.68 17.40 7.69
CA ARG A 115 11.58 18.79 7.23
C ARG A 115 10.84 18.91 5.90
N GLY A 116 11.11 17.99 4.96
CA GLY A 116 10.34 17.87 3.74
C GLY A 116 8.85 17.61 4.01
N GLY A 117 8.54 16.76 4.99
CA GLY A 117 7.17 16.47 5.41
C GLY A 117 6.41 17.71 5.91
N VAL A 118 7.04 18.51 6.77
CA VAL A 118 6.44 19.75 7.30
C VAL A 118 6.17 20.76 6.19
N VAL A 119 7.17 21.05 5.35
CA VAL A 119 7.02 22.01 4.24
C VAL A 119 5.98 21.53 3.22
N ALA A 120 5.94 20.23 2.95
CA ALA A 120 4.91 19.61 2.12
C ALA A 120 3.50 19.84 2.69
N SER A 121 3.29 19.61 3.99
CA SER A 121 1.99 19.85 4.62
C SER A 121 1.56 21.32 4.54
N ILE A 122 2.48 22.28 4.75
CA ILE A 122 2.19 23.71 4.62
C ILE A 122 1.78 24.03 3.17
N ALA A 123 2.57 23.60 2.19
CA ALA A 123 2.30 23.86 0.77
C ALA A 123 0.96 23.24 0.32
N THR A 124 0.66 22.02 0.76
CA THR A 124 -0.59 21.33 0.43
C THR A 124 -1.81 22.01 1.03
N MET A 125 -1.70 22.70 2.16
CA MET A 125 -2.80 23.52 2.68
C MET A 125 -3.25 24.58 1.67
N GLY A 126 -2.31 25.19 0.94
CA GLY A 126 -2.61 26.11 -0.15
C GLY A 126 -3.46 25.47 -1.25
N VAL A 127 -3.18 24.22 -1.63
CA VAL A 127 -3.97 23.51 -2.64
C VAL A 127 -5.36 23.13 -2.13
N ILE A 128 -5.45 22.67 -0.88
CA ILE A 128 -6.72 22.28 -0.26
C ILE A 128 -7.67 23.49 -0.20
N VAL A 129 -7.20 24.64 0.30
CA VAL A 129 -8.03 25.84 0.43
C VAL A 129 -8.33 26.47 -0.94
N GLY A 130 -7.48 26.24 -1.94
CA GLY A 130 -7.67 26.74 -3.31
C GLY A 130 -8.71 26.00 -4.14
N SER A 131 -9.42 25.01 -3.58
CA SER A 131 -10.42 24.24 -4.32
C SER A 131 -11.53 23.69 -3.44
N THR A 132 -12.65 23.33 -4.08
CA THR A 132 -13.83 22.75 -3.44
C THR A 132 -13.84 21.23 -3.44
N ILE A 133 -12.90 20.59 -4.14
CA ILE A 133 -12.76 19.12 -4.18
C ILE A 133 -11.64 18.63 -3.25
N PRO A 134 -11.77 17.41 -2.67
CA PRO A 134 -10.68 16.82 -1.90
C PRO A 134 -9.38 16.67 -2.70
N MET A 135 -8.28 17.25 -2.20
CA MET A 135 -7.04 17.44 -2.95
C MET A 135 -6.02 16.31 -2.83
N PHE A 136 -6.46 15.06 -3.08
CA PHE A 136 -5.57 13.89 -3.10
C PHE A 136 -4.50 13.98 -4.19
N LEU A 137 -4.90 14.26 -5.44
CA LEU A 137 -3.96 14.43 -6.56
C LEU A 137 -3.06 15.65 -6.35
N GLY A 138 -3.63 16.74 -5.82
CA GLY A 138 -2.88 17.93 -5.42
C GLY A 138 -1.80 17.63 -4.39
N ALA A 139 -2.14 16.89 -3.33
CA ALA A 139 -1.19 16.45 -2.30
C ALA A 139 -0.07 15.56 -2.87
N MET A 140 -0.41 14.65 -3.81
CA MET A 140 0.57 13.78 -4.46
C MET A 140 1.60 14.53 -5.30
N ILE A 141 1.20 15.65 -5.91
CA ILE A 141 2.08 16.50 -6.71
C ILE A 141 2.86 17.45 -5.81
N VAL A 142 2.15 18.18 -4.94
CA VAL A 142 2.73 19.27 -4.15
C VAL A 142 3.64 18.77 -3.04
N GLY A 143 3.31 17.65 -2.38
CA GLY A 143 4.12 17.19 -1.25
C GLY A 143 5.58 16.90 -1.63
N PRO A 144 5.84 16.00 -2.61
CA PRO A 144 7.18 15.72 -3.10
C PRO A 144 7.87 16.94 -3.72
N LEU A 145 7.13 17.76 -4.47
CA LEU A 145 7.67 18.96 -5.13
C LEU A 145 8.13 20.00 -4.11
N ALA A 146 7.33 20.25 -3.08
CA ALA A 146 7.64 21.20 -2.02
C ALA A 146 8.88 20.77 -1.23
N ALA A 147 8.98 19.48 -0.90
CA ALA A 147 10.16 18.93 -0.25
C ALA A 147 11.41 18.96 -1.15
N TRP A 148 11.26 18.74 -2.46
CA TRP A 148 12.36 18.86 -3.42
C TRP A 148 12.86 20.29 -3.52
N LEU A 149 11.96 21.27 -3.59
CA LEU A 149 12.31 22.70 -3.58
C LEU A 149 13.01 23.09 -2.27
N MET A 150 12.50 22.62 -1.12
CA MET A 150 13.16 22.83 0.17
C MET A 150 14.58 22.27 0.18
N LYS A 151 14.78 21.04 -0.32
CA LYS A 151 16.10 20.43 -0.45
C LYS A 151 17.05 21.24 -1.32
N LYS A 152 16.54 21.91 -2.37
CA LYS A 152 17.34 22.79 -3.23
C LYS A 152 17.71 24.09 -2.53
N ILE A 153 16.79 24.64 -1.74
CA ILE A 153 17.01 25.88 -0.99
C ILE A 153 18.04 25.67 0.11
N ASP A 154 17.95 24.57 0.87
CA ASP A 154 18.93 24.28 1.93
C ASP A 154 20.36 24.14 1.38
N LYS A 155 20.52 23.56 0.18
CA LYS A 155 21.82 23.47 -0.50
C LYS A 155 22.49 24.82 -0.76
N ILE A 156 21.73 25.92 -0.79
CA ILE A 156 22.29 27.27 -1.01
C ILE A 156 23.11 27.73 0.21
N TRP A 157 22.70 27.30 1.41
CA TRP A 157 23.23 27.74 2.71
C TRP A 157 24.02 26.65 3.43
N ASP A 158 24.11 25.46 2.85
CA ASP A 158 24.86 24.32 3.38
C ASP A 158 26.34 24.69 3.62
N GLY A 159 26.83 24.41 4.82
CA GLY A 159 28.17 24.78 5.28
C GLY A 159 28.43 26.28 5.48
N LYS A 160 27.43 27.17 5.29
CA LYS A 160 27.57 28.62 5.46
C LYS A 160 26.98 29.14 6.77
N ILE A 161 26.21 28.32 7.48
CA ILE A 161 25.53 28.71 8.71
C ILE A 161 26.47 28.48 9.89
N ARG A 162 26.56 29.46 10.79
CA ARG A 162 27.38 29.32 12.01
C ARG A 162 26.75 28.29 12.94
N PRO A 163 27.57 27.45 13.62
CA PRO A 163 27.10 26.54 14.65
C PRO A 163 26.23 27.27 15.68
N GLY A 164 25.08 26.67 16.04
CA GLY A 164 24.10 27.27 16.95
C GLY A 164 22.99 28.10 16.27
N PHE A 165 23.22 28.64 15.07
CA PHE A 165 22.19 29.32 14.27
C PHE A 165 21.46 28.38 13.31
N GLU A 166 21.98 27.17 13.08
CA GLU A 166 21.44 26.19 12.15
C GLU A 166 19.96 25.90 12.40
N MET A 167 19.57 25.64 13.65
CA MET A 167 18.18 25.35 13.99
C MET A 167 17.25 26.53 13.65
N LEU A 168 17.68 27.75 13.95
CA LEU A 168 16.89 28.96 13.70
C LEU A 168 16.73 29.19 12.19
N VAL A 169 17.83 29.16 11.43
CA VAL A 169 17.79 29.29 9.97
C VAL A 169 16.94 28.18 9.36
N ASN A 170 17.04 26.97 9.90
CA ASN A 170 16.30 25.82 9.41
C ASN A 170 14.78 25.98 9.59
N MET A 171 14.33 26.47 10.74
CA MET A 171 12.90 26.72 11.01
C MET A 171 12.37 27.89 10.20
N TYR A 172 13.07 29.04 10.16
CA TYR A 172 12.61 30.22 9.43
C TYR A 172 12.59 30.00 7.92
N SER A 173 13.62 29.37 7.36
CA SER A 173 13.63 29.05 5.93
C SER A 173 12.51 28.08 5.55
N ALA A 174 12.28 27.02 6.34
CA ALA A 174 11.16 26.10 6.10
C ALA A 174 9.80 26.82 6.17
N GLY A 175 9.62 27.74 7.13
CA GLY A 175 8.41 28.55 7.24
C GLY A 175 8.18 29.49 6.05
N ILE A 176 9.21 30.26 5.66
CA ILE A 176 9.11 31.22 4.55
C ILE A 176 8.90 30.50 3.21
N VAL A 177 9.66 29.42 2.98
CA VAL A 177 9.50 28.59 1.78
C VAL A 177 8.13 27.94 1.78
N GLY A 178 7.70 27.34 2.89
CA GLY A 178 6.37 26.76 3.05
C GLY A 178 5.26 27.77 2.72
N MET A 179 5.35 28.99 3.25
CA MET A 179 4.41 30.08 2.94
C MET A 179 4.37 30.40 1.45
N GLY A 180 5.53 30.64 0.83
CA GLY A 180 5.60 30.95 -0.61
C GLY A 180 5.05 29.82 -1.48
N LEU A 181 5.35 28.58 -1.12
CA LEU A 181 4.82 27.39 -1.80
C LEU A 181 3.32 27.22 -1.60
N ALA A 182 2.78 27.50 -0.41
CA ALA A 182 1.34 27.44 -0.16
C ALA A 182 0.59 28.46 -1.03
N ILE A 183 1.08 29.70 -1.11
CA ILE A 183 0.50 30.74 -1.96
C ILE A 183 0.58 30.34 -3.44
N GLY A 184 1.76 29.87 -3.88
CA GLY A 184 1.95 29.42 -5.27
C GLY A 184 1.07 28.21 -5.62
N ALA A 185 0.88 27.29 -4.67
CA ALA A 185 0.06 26.12 -4.86
C ALA A 185 -1.45 26.46 -4.87
N PHE A 186 -1.88 27.46 -4.09
CA PHE A 186 -3.24 28.00 -4.11
C PHE A 186 -3.60 28.59 -5.49
N PHE A 187 -2.79 29.52 -6.01
CA PHE A 187 -3.11 30.19 -7.28
C PHE A 187 -2.71 29.40 -8.54
N GLY A 188 -1.72 28.51 -8.43
CA GLY A 188 -1.20 27.77 -9.58
C GLY A 188 -1.71 26.33 -9.65
N ILE A 189 -1.45 25.55 -8.61
CA ILE A 189 -1.65 24.09 -8.66
C ILE A 189 -3.11 23.71 -8.42
N ALA A 190 -3.81 24.37 -7.50
CA ALA A 190 -5.21 24.10 -7.21
C ALA A 190 -6.13 24.22 -8.44
N PRO A 191 -6.09 25.31 -9.25
CA PRO A 191 -6.93 25.40 -10.45
C PRO A 191 -6.52 24.37 -11.51
N PHE A 192 -5.22 24.11 -11.68
CA PHE A 192 -4.73 23.10 -12.61
C PHE A 192 -5.26 21.70 -12.25
N VAL A 193 -5.10 21.27 -11.00
CA VAL A 193 -5.56 19.97 -10.53
C VAL A 193 -7.08 19.86 -10.63
N THR A 194 -7.81 20.94 -10.29
CA THR A 194 -9.27 20.98 -10.43
C THR A 194 -9.70 20.76 -11.87
N HIS A 195 -9.03 21.40 -12.84
CA HIS A 195 -9.32 21.22 -14.26
C HIS A 195 -9.02 19.78 -14.74
N VAL A 196 -7.88 19.23 -14.33
CA VAL A 196 -7.51 17.84 -14.65
C VAL A 196 -8.53 16.85 -14.06
N SER A 197 -8.95 17.04 -12.81
CA SER A 197 -9.97 16.21 -12.18
C SER A 197 -11.32 16.31 -12.88
N ALA A 198 -11.74 17.51 -13.28
CA ALA A 198 -12.97 17.71 -14.04
C ALA A 198 -12.91 17.02 -15.41
N TRP A 199 -11.77 17.13 -16.11
CA TRP A 199 -11.57 16.45 -17.39
C TRP A 199 -11.62 14.93 -17.24
N LEU A 200 -10.89 14.36 -16.27
CA LEU A 200 -10.93 12.93 -15.99
C LEU A 200 -12.34 12.46 -15.60
N GLY A 201 -13.04 13.24 -14.76
CA GLY A 201 -14.43 12.99 -14.38
C GLY A 201 -15.37 12.98 -15.58
N SER A 202 -15.23 13.94 -16.49
CA SER A 202 -16.02 13.98 -17.73
C SER A 202 -15.77 12.78 -18.65
N GLY A 203 -14.53 12.28 -18.70
CA GLY A 203 -14.20 11.09 -19.47
C GLY A 203 -14.84 9.83 -18.89
N VAL A 204 -14.83 9.68 -17.56
CA VAL A 204 -15.54 8.58 -16.87
C VAL A 204 -17.04 8.71 -17.06
N GLN A 205 -17.61 9.92 -16.95
CA GLN A 205 -19.03 10.15 -17.16
C GLN A 205 -19.45 9.82 -18.60
N GLY A 206 -18.66 10.21 -19.60
CA GLY A 206 -18.92 9.86 -21.00
C GLY A 206 -18.90 8.35 -21.25
N LEU A 207 -18.01 7.61 -20.58
CA LEU A 207 -18.03 6.14 -20.61
C LEU A 207 -19.27 5.57 -19.91
N ALA A 208 -19.75 6.19 -18.84
CA ALA A 208 -20.98 5.79 -18.15
C ALA A 208 -22.21 6.00 -19.03
N ASP A 209 -22.34 7.18 -19.62
CA ASP A 209 -23.46 7.57 -20.47
C ASP A 209 -23.54 6.72 -21.75
N ALA A 210 -22.39 6.31 -22.29
CA ALA A 210 -22.31 5.40 -23.44
C ALA A 210 -22.43 3.91 -23.05
N HIS A 211 -22.60 3.57 -21.76
CA HIS A 211 -22.57 2.19 -21.24
C HIS A 211 -21.26 1.43 -21.53
N LEU A 212 -20.15 2.15 -21.66
CA LEU A 212 -18.82 1.64 -22.00
C LEU A 212 -17.89 1.49 -20.80
N LEU A 213 -18.35 1.75 -19.56
CA LEU A 213 -17.57 1.51 -18.34
C LEU A 213 -16.89 0.12 -18.27
N PRO A 214 -17.52 -0.99 -18.73
CA PRO A 214 -16.87 -2.29 -18.72
C PRO A 214 -15.53 -2.34 -19.47
N LEU A 215 -15.34 -1.47 -20.49
CA LEU A 215 -14.10 -1.37 -21.26
C LEU A 215 -12.90 -0.91 -20.43
N MET A 216 -13.12 -0.27 -19.28
CA MET A 216 -12.04 0.10 -18.37
C MET A 216 -11.20 -1.12 -17.97
N SER A 217 -11.81 -2.30 -17.91
CA SER A 217 -11.15 -3.56 -17.53
C SER A 217 -10.05 -3.99 -18.51
N ILE A 218 -10.13 -3.54 -19.77
CA ILE A 218 -9.09 -3.79 -20.79
C ILE A 218 -7.76 -3.13 -20.38
N ILE A 219 -7.84 -1.99 -19.69
CA ILE A 219 -6.66 -1.24 -19.22
C ILE A 219 -6.31 -1.66 -17.79
N VAL A 220 -7.32 -1.73 -16.91
CA VAL A 220 -7.13 -1.93 -15.47
C VAL A 220 -6.58 -3.32 -15.15
N GLU A 221 -7.11 -4.40 -15.74
CA GLU A 221 -6.67 -5.75 -15.38
C GLU A 221 -5.22 -6.06 -15.80
N PRO A 222 -4.76 -5.71 -17.03
CA PRO A 222 -3.34 -5.81 -17.37
C PRO A 222 -2.46 -4.91 -16.49
N ALA A 223 -2.91 -3.69 -16.21
CA ALA A 223 -2.19 -2.78 -15.33
C ALA A 223 -2.00 -3.36 -13.92
N LYS A 224 -3.03 -4.01 -13.36
CA LYS A 224 -2.94 -4.70 -12.06
C LYS A 224 -1.83 -5.75 -12.05
N VAL A 225 -1.84 -6.66 -13.01
CA VAL A 225 -0.83 -7.74 -13.12
C VAL A 225 0.59 -7.19 -13.30
N LEU A 226 0.72 -6.02 -13.95
CA LEU A 226 2.00 -5.32 -14.15
C LEU A 226 2.38 -4.38 -12.99
N PHE A 227 1.64 -4.38 -11.88
CA PHE A 227 1.84 -3.51 -10.71
C PHE A 227 1.66 -2.01 -10.96
N LEU A 228 0.87 -1.68 -11.98
CA LEU A 228 0.49 -0.31 -12.33
C LEU A 228 -0.85 0.11 -11.70
N ASN A 229 -1.52 -0.80 -10.98
CA ASN A 229 -2.75 -0.51 -10.21
C ASN A 229 -2.56 0.63 -9.21
N ASN A 230 -1.39 0.73 -8.59
CA ASN A 230 -1.12 1.82 -7.67
C ASN A 230 -1.17 3.20 -8.33
N ALA A 231 -0.79 3.31 -9.61
CA ALA A 231 -0.90 4.56 -10.34
C ALA A 231 -2.33 4.86 -10.77
N ILE A 232 -3.09 3.82 -11.14
CA ILE A 232 -4.48 3.95 -11.62
C ILE A 232 -5.45 4.12 -10.43
N GLY A 233 -5.50 3.16 -9.51
CA GLY A 233 -6.35 3.20 -8.33
C GLY A 233 -6.15 4.45 -7.51
N ASN A 234 -4.95 4.59 -6.93
CA ASN A 234 -4.69 5.69 -6.02
C ASN A 234 -4.51 7.05 -6.72
N GLY A 235 -3.98 7.05 -7.95
CA GLY A 235 -3.71 8.29 -8.68
C GLY A 235 -4.93 8.87 -9.39
N THR A 236 -5.89 8.04 -9.82
CA THR A 236 -7.05 8.52 -10.60
C THR A 236 -8.40 8.03 -10.05
N LEU A 237 -8.60 6.73 -9.89
CA LEU A 237 -9.93 6.17 -9.60
C LEU A 237 -10.44 6.49 -8.19
N VAL A 238 -9.56 6.43 -7.18
CA VAL A 238 -9.92 6.71 -5.78
C VAL A 238 -10.30 8.18 -5.60
N PRO A 239 -9.50 9.17 -6.05
CA PRO A 239 -9.91 10.58 -5.99
C PRO A 239 -11.25 10.86 -6.68
N LEU A 240 -11.47 10.29 -7.87
CA LEU A 240 -12.74 10.44 -8.61
C LEU A 240 -13.90 9.78 -7.88
N GLY A 241 -13.72 8.57 -7.34
CA GLY A 241 -14.76 7.86 -6.59
C GLY A 241 -15.12 8.57 -5.29
N VAL A 242 -14.13 9.21 -4.64
CA VAL A 242 -14.35 10.06 -3.47
C VAL A 242 -15.24 11.24 -3.83
N GLN A 243 -14.95 11.94 -4.93
CA GLN A 243 -15.79 13.05 -5.39
C GLN A 243 -17.23 12.60 -5.67
N GLN A 244 -17.41 11.48 -6.38
CA GLN A 244 -18.73 10.92 -6.64
C GLN A 244 -19.50 10.52 -5.36
N THR A 245 -18.79 10.07 -4.33
CA THR A 245 -19.40 9.67 -3.06
C THR A 245 -19.96 10.86 -2.30
N ILE A 246 -19.35 12.04 -2.42
CA ILE A 246 -19.87 13.26 -1.78
C ILE A 246 -21.28 13.55 -2.29
N ASP A 247 -21.51 13.42 -3.59
CA ASP A 247 -22.78 13.75 -4.22
C ASP A 247 -23.81 12.61 -4.13
N THR A 248 -23.39 11.38 -4.43
CA THR A 248 -24.30 10.24 -4.60
C THR A 248 -24.33 9.30 -3.39
N GLY A 249 -23.37 9.43 -2.48
CA GLY A 249 -23.18 8.56 -1.30
C GLY A 249 -22.44 7.25 -1.59
N GLN A 250 -22.03 7.00 -2.84
CA GLN A 250 -21.26 5.83 -3.24
C GLN A 250 -20.52 6.02 -4.56
N SER A 251 -19.60 5.14 -4.91
CA SER A 251 -19.01 5.08 -6.24
C SER A 251 -18.66 3.66 -6.64
N LEU A 252 -19.00 3.30 -7.89
CA LEU A 252 -18.58 2.03 -8.50
C LEU A 252 -17.08 2.01 -8.81
N LEU A 253 -16.43 3.19 -8.93
CA LEU A 253 -15.01 3.30 -9.26
C LEU A 253 -14.12 2.63 -8.21
N PHE A 254 -14.58 2.57 -6.96
CA PHE A 254 -13.89 1.84 -5.90
C PHE A 254 -13.87 0.31 -6.12
N LEU A 255 -14.85 -0.24 -6.86
CA LEU A 255 -14.93 -1.66 -7.17
C LEU A 255 -14.11 -2.05 -8.39
N VAL A 256 -13.76 -1.11 -9.27
CA VAL A 256 -13.01 -1.36 -10.49
C VAL A 256 -11.68 -2.06 -10.18
N GLU A 257 -10.98 -1.66 -9.11
CA GLU A 257 -9.77 -2.36 -8.66
C GLU A 257 -10.02 -3.32 -7.50
N ALA A 258 -10.93 -2.99 -6.58
CA ALA A 258 -11.08 -3.74 -5.33
C ALA A 258 -11.91 -5.01 -5.46
N ASN A 259 -12.67 -5.20 -6.54
CA ASN A 259 -13.51 -6.40 -6.72
C ASN A 259 -12.65 -7.67 -6.68
N PRO A 260 -12.83 -8.56 -5.68
CA PRO A 260 -12.01 -9.76 -5.55
C PRO A 260 -12.45 -10.90 -6.48
N GLY A 261 -13.59 -10.77 -7.17
CA GLY A 261 -14.18 -11.79 -8.04
C GLY A 261 -13.25 -12.30 -9.13
N PRO A 262 -12.62 -11.45 -9.96
CA PRO A 262 -11.72 -11.91 -11.03
C PRO A 262 -10.56 -12.76 -10.51
N GLY A 263 -9.85 -12.28 -9.49
CA GLY A 263 -8.75 -13.02 -8.87
C GLY A 263 -9.20 -14.36 -8.27
N PHE A 264 -10.33 -14.36 -7.56
CA PHE A 264 -10.92 -15.58 -7.00
C PHE A 264 -11.27 -16.62 -8.08
N GLY A 265 -11.92 -16.19 -9.16
CA GLY A 265 -12.28 -17.08 -10.27
C GLY A 265 -11.06 -17.70 -10.95
N LEU A 266 -10.00 -16.91 -11.16
CA LEU A 266 -8.73 -17.40 -11.71
C LEU A 266 -8.09 -18.45 -10.80
N LEU A 267 -7.97 -18.16 -9.51
CA LEU A 267 -7.34 -19.06 -8.55
C LEU A 267 -8.16 -20.36 -8.38
N LEU A 268 -9.50 -20.26 -8.41
CA LEU A 268 -10.37 -21.44 -8.40
C LEU A 268 -10.15 -22.32 -9.64
N ALA A 269 -9.93 -21.70 -10.81
CA ALA A 269 -9.60 -22.45 -12.03
C ALA A 269 -8.25 -23.18 -11.90
N PHE A 270 -7.25 -22.57 -11.27
CA PHE A 270 -5.98 -23.24 -10.97
C PHE A 270 -6.11 -24.35 -9.93
N ALA A 271 -6.91 -24.17 -8.88
CA ALA A 271 -7.13 -25.20 -7.86
C ALA A 271 -7.75 -26.49 -8.45
N LEU A 272 -8.65 -26.34 -9.41
CA LEU A 272 -9.35 -27.46 -10.04
C LEU A 272 -8.63 -28.03 -11.27
N PHE A 273 -8.12 -27.17 -12.15
CA PHE A 273 -7.60 -27.54 -13.47
C PHE A 273 -6.12 -27.23 -13.68
N GLY A 274 -5.47 -26.56 -12.73
CA GLY A 274 -4.03 -26.31 -12.77
C GLY A 274 -3.22 -27.60 -12.68
N ILE A 275 -1.90 -27.46 -12.86
CA ILE A 275 -0.93 -28.54 -12.75
C ILE A 275 0.18 -28.15 -11.76
N GLY A 276 0.90 -29.15 -11.25
CA GLY A 276 2.07 -28.93 -10.41
C GLY A 276 1.82 -28.06 -9.18
N THR A 277 2.81 -27.23 -8.85
CA THR A 277 2.79 -26.39 -7.64
C THR A 277 1.75 -25.28 -7.72
N ALA A 278 1.39 -24.84 -8.93
CA ALA A 278 0.30 -23.88 -9.13
C ALA A 278 -1.05 -24.42 -8.66
N ARG A 279 -1.35 -25.70 -8.93
CA ARG A 279 -2.57 -26.33 -8.40
C ARG A 279 -2.54 -26.43 -6.88
N ALA A 280 -1.41 -26.85 -6.31
CA ALA A 280 -1.25 -27.03 -4.87
C ALA A 280 -1.30 -25.70 -4.09
N SER A 281 -0.79 -24.62 -4.68
CA SER A 281 -0.70 -23.31 -4.02
C SER A 281 -1.97 -22.47 -4.15
N ALA A 282 -2.80 -22.73 -5.16
CA ALA A 282 -4.00 -21.94 -5.42
C ALA A 282 -5.00 -21.86 -4.25
N PRO A 283 -5.32 -22.94 -3.50
CA PRO A 283 -6.23 -22.88 -2.36
C PRO A 283 -5.80 -21.90 -1.25
N GLY A 284 -4.51 -21.85 -0.91
CA GLY A 284 -4.07 -20.88 0.09
C GLY A 284 -3.97 -19.46 -0.48
N ALA A 285 -3.65 -19.31 -1.77
CA ALA A 285 -3.72 -18.02 -2.46
C ALA A 285 -5.16 -17.45 -2.45
N ILE A 286 -6.19 -18.29 -2.58
CA ILE A 286 -7.61 -17.89 -2.49
C ILE A 286 -7.89 -17.21 -1.13
N ILE A 287 -7.42 -17.81 -0.03
CA ILE A 287 -7.66 -17.27 1.31
C ILE A 287 -7.00 -15.89 1.44
N ILE A 288 -5.74 -15.77 1.02
CA ILE A 288 -4.97 -14.53 1.11
C ILE A 288 -5.58 -13.43 0.22
N GLN A 289 -6.04 -13.79 -0.98
CA GLN A 289 -6.62 -12.84 -1.93
C GLN A 289 -8.04 -12.43 -1.52
N PHE A 290 -8.93 -13.39 -1.30
CA PHE A 290 -10.35 -13.13 -1.16
C PHE A 290 -10.70 -12.61 0.23
N LEU A 291 -10.14 -13.21 1.28
CA LEU A 291 -10.37 -12.81 2.68
C LEU A 291 -9.34 -11.78 3.15
N GLY A 292 -8.08 -11.95 2.75
CA GLY A 292 -7.00 -11.03 3.11
C GLY A 292 -6.97 -9.75 2.27
N GLY A 293 -7.54 -9.77 1.06
CA GLY A 293 -7.60 -8.60 0.18
C GLY A 293 -6.26 -8.24 -0.46
N ILE A 294 -5.32 -9.18 -0.50
CA ILE A 294 -4.01 -9.01 -1.13
C ILE A 294 -4.10 -9.56 -2.55
N HIS A 295 -4.42 -8.70 -3.51
CA HIS A 295 -4.68 -9.09 -4.90
C HIS A 295 -3.41 -9.51 -5.64
N GLU A 296 -2.24 -9.12 -5.14
CA GLU A 296 -0.95 -9.42 -5.74
C GLU A 296 -0.64 -10.93 -5.81
N VAL A 297 -1.26 -11.74 -4.95
CA VAL A 297 -0.96 -13.18 -4.88
C VAL A 297 -1.47 -13.97 -6.08
N TYR A 298 -2.42 -13.43 -6.86
CA TYR A 298 -2.86 -14.09 -8.10
C TYR A 298 -2.06 -13.68 -9.33
N PHE A 299 -1.28 -12.60 -9.27
CA PHE A 299 -0.52 -12.11 -10.43
C PHE A 299 0.52 -13.11 -10.96
N PRO A 300 1.28 -13.85 -10.11
CA PRO A 300 2.19 -14.90 -10.59
C PRO A 300 1.51 -15.95 -11.47
N PHE A 301 0.26 -16.30 -11.16
CA PHE A 301 -0.52 -17.27 -11.92
C PHE A 301 -0.84 -16.77 -13.34
N VAL A 302 -1.02 -15.46 -13.51
CA VAL A 302 -1.19 -14.83 -14.83
C VAL A 302 0.14 -14.72 -15.55
N LEU A 303 1.22 -14.31 -14.87
CA LEU A 303 2.53 -14.18 -15.50
C LEU A 303 3.06 -15.52 -16.02
N MET A 304 2.76 -16.61 -15.31
CA MET A 304 3.08 -17.96 -15.77
C MET A 304 2.35 -18.34 -17.07
N LYS A 305 1.16 -17.77 -17.28
CA LYS A 305 0.35 -18.05 -18.48
C LYS A 305 -0.42 -16.80 -18.94
N PRO A 306 0.23 -15.85 -19.63
CA PRO A 306 -0.31 -14.52 -19.88
C PRO A 306 -1.66 -14.46 -20.59
N ILE A 307 -2.00 -15.47 -21.40
CA ILE A 307 -3.31 -15.57 -22.06
C ILE A 307 -4.50 -15.60 -21.07
N LEU A 308 -4.27 -15.98 -19.81
CA LEU A 308 -5.29 -15.96 -18.77
C LEU A 308 -5.75 -14.54 -18.40
N ILE A 309 -5.03 -13.50 -18.83
CA ILE A 309 -5.48 -12.11 -18.70
C ILE A 309 -6.84 -11.87 -19.38
N ILE A 310 -7.17 -12.62 -20.42
CA ILE A 310 -8.47 -12.55 -21.10
C ILE A 310 -9.60 -12.87 -20.12
N GLY A 311 -9.41 -13.88 -19.27
CA GLY A 311 -10.37 -14.25 -18.22
C GLY A 311 -10.55 -13.13 -17.21
N LEU A 312 -9.45 -12.50 -16.78
CA LEU A 312 -9.49 -11.35 -15.86
C LEU A 312 -10.19 -10.14 -16.47
N ILE A 313 -9.88 -9.78 -17.71
CA ILE A 313 -10.53 -8.66 -18.42
C ILE A 313 -12.03 -8.90 -18.53
N ALA A 314 -12.45 -10.09 -18.98
CA ALA A 314 -13.86 -10.43 -19.12
C ALA A 314 -14.59 -10.46 -17.77
N GLY A 315 -13.95 -11.02 -16.74
CA GLY A 315 -14.48 -11.01 -15.38
C GLY A 315 -14.62 -9.61 -14.80
N GLY A 316 -13.56 -8.79 -14.90
CA GLY A 316 -13.57 -7.39 -14.47
C GLY A 316 -14.66 -6.60 -15.19
N ALA A 317 -14.78 -6.77 -16.52
CA ALA A 317 -15.80 -6.12 -17.32
C ALA A 317 -17.21 -6.53 -16.89
N THR A 318 -17.40 -7.81 -16.57
CA THR A 318 -18.67 -8.35 -16.03
C THR A 318 -19.01 -7.70 -14.69
N GLY A 319 -18.03 -7.56 -13.79
CA GLY A 319 -18.23 -6.90 -12.49
C GLY A 319 -18.60 -5.43 -12.63
N VAL A 320 -17.90 -4.69 -13.49
CA VAL A 320 -18.21 -3.28 -13.77
C VAL A 320 -19.58 -3.14 -14.41
N ALA A 321 -19.92 -3.97 -15.39
CA ALA A 321 -21.23 -3.98 -16.03
C ALA A 321 -22.35 -4.26 -15.02
N THR A 322 -22.15 -5.25 -14.15
CA THR A 322 -23.11 -5.60 -13.10
C THR A 322 -23.33 -4.41 -12.17
N ASN A 323 -22.27 -3.76 -11.70
CA ASN A 323 -22.41 -2.60 -10.82
C ASN A 323 -23.08 -1.40 -11.52
N ALA A 324 -22.80 -1.19 -12.81
CA ALA A 324 -23.47 -0.16 -13.60
C ALA A 324 -24.98 -0.43 -13.72
N VAL A 325 -25.38 -1.67 -14.02
CA VAL A 325 -26.81 -2.07 -14.13
C VAL A 325 -27.54 -1.90 -12.80
N PHE A 326 -26.93 -2.31 -11.70
CA PHE A 326 -27.54 -2.22 -10.36
C PHE A 326 -27.36 -0.84 -9.71
N SER A 327 -26.65 0.09 -10.36
CA SER A 327 -26.25 1.37 -9.76
C SER A 327 -25.61 1.20 -8.38
N SER A 328 -24.77 0.17 -8.24
CA SER A 328 -24.12 -0.20 -6.97
C SER A 328 -22.67 0.26 -6.91
N GLY A 329 -22.20 0.57 -5.71
CA GLY A 329 -20.84 1.04 -5.45
C GLY A 329 -20.46 0.92 -3.97
N LEU A 330 -19.33 1.50 -3.60
CA LEU A 330 -18.86 1.58 -2.22
C LEU A 330 -18.88 3.02 -1.70
N ARG A 331 -18.99 3.20 -0.39
CA ARG A 331 -18.88 4.52 0.28
C ARG A 331 -17.46 5.05 0.37
N ALA A 332 -16.48 4.17 0.21
CA ALA A 332 -15.08 4.47 0.38
C ALA A 332 -14.25 3.37 -0.29
N PRO A 333 -12.96 3.62 -0.58
CA PRO A 333 -12.05 2.57 -1.02
C PRO A 333 -12.03 1.40 -0.03
N ALA A 334 -12.09 0.17 -0.55
CA ALA A 334 -11.91 -1.03 0.25
C ALA A 334 -10.40 -1.31 0.43
N ALA A 335 -9.92 -1.21 1.67
CA ALA A 335 -8.51 -1.39 2.00
C ALA A 335 -8.34 -2.23 3.28
N PRO A 336 -7.69 -3.40 3.21
CA PRO A 336 -7.29 -4.13 1.98
C PRO A 336 -8.51 -4.50 1.12
N GLY A 337 -8.33 -4.85 -0.15
CA GLY A 337 -9.42 -5.11 -1.10
C GLY A 337 -10.15 -6.45 -0.89
N SER A 338 -10.35 -6.88 0.36
CA SER A 338 -10.98 -8.15 0.70
C SER A 338 -12.50 -8.09 0.53
N ILE A 339 -13.14 -9.25 0.41
CA ILE A 339 -14.61 -9.32 0.42
C ILE A 339 -15.20 -8.71 1.70
N ILE A 340 -14.51 -8.85 2.83
CA ILE A 340 -14.93 -8.30 4.12
C ILE A 340 -14.93 -6.77 4.05
N ALA A 341 -13.86 -6.17 3.55
CA ALA A 341 -13.77 -4.73 3.39
C ALA A 341 -14.76 -4.19 2.35
N VAL A 342 -14.92 -4.89 1.22
CA VAL A 342 -15.90 -4.55 0.19
C VAL A 342 -17.32 -4.54 0.78
N LEU A 343 -17.73 -5.60 1.49
CA LEU A 343 -19.04 -5.67 2.12
C LEU A 343 -19.22 -4.66 3.25
N ALA A 344 -18.18 -4.36 4.02
CA ALA A 344 -18.24 -3.34 5.08
C ALA A 344 -18.47 -1.92 4.51
N GLN A 345 -17.89 -1.62 3.35
CA GLN A 345 -18.04 -0.33 2.69
C GLN A 345 -19.25 -0.24 1.76
N THR A 346 -20.00 -1.33 1.61
CA THR A 346 -21.18 -1.37 0.76
C THR A 346 -22.36 -0.69 1.47
N PRO A 347 -23.02 0.30 0.84
CA PRO A 347 -24.24 0.90 1.38
C PRO A 347 -25.42 -0.07 1.28
N LYS A 348 -26.43 0.11 2.14
CA LYS A 348 -27.60 -0.79 2.27
C LYS A 348 -28.29 -1.11 0.93
N GLY A 349 -28.41 -0.13 0.02
CA GLY A 349 -29.05 -0.31 -1.29
C GLY A 349 -28.22 -1.05 -2.34
N SER A 350 -26.94 -1.30 -2.08
CA SER A 350 -25.97 -1.77 -3.10
C SER A 350 -25.50 -3.19 -2.88
N TYR A 351 -25.89 -3.85 -1.79
CA TYR A 351 -25.46 -5.22 -1.47
C TYR A 351 -25.73 -6.21 -2.59
N VAL A 352 -26.93 -6.17 -3.17
CA VAL A 352 -27.32 -7.10 -4.24
C VAL A 352 -26.39 -6.94 -5.45
N GLY A 353 -26.22 -5.71 -5.93
CA GLY A 353 -25.36 -5.42 -7.08
C GLY A 353 -23.88 -5.74 -6.81
N VAL A 354 -23.36 -5.39 -5.63
CA VAL A 354 -21.97 -5.68 -5.24
C VAL A 354 -21.72 -7.19 -5.15
N ILE A 355 -22.59 -7.94 -4.47
CA ILE A 355 -22.45 -9.40 -4.34
C ILE A 355 -22.53 -10.08 -5.71
N PHE A 356 -23.50 -9.72 -6.54
CA PHE A 356 -23.57 -10.26 -7.90
C PHE A 356 -22.36 -9.88 -8.72
N SER A 357 -21.83 -8.67 -8.58
CA SER A 357 -20.63 -8.27 -9.31
C SER A 357 -19.44 -9.16 -8.96
N VAL A 358 -19.26 -9.53 -7.69
CA VAL A 358 -18.20 -10.45 -7.25
C VAL A 358 -18.42 -11.86 -7.80
N LEU A 359 -19.63 -12.40 -7.65
CA LEU A 359 -19.98 -13.77 -8.07
C LEU A 359 -19.90 -13.95 -9.59
N LEU A 360 -20.47 -13.02 -10.35
CA LEU A 360 -20.46 -13.08 -11.82
C LEU A 360 -19.05 -12.87 -12.38
N SER A 361 -18.27 -11.93 -11.82
CA SER A 361 -16.87 -11.76 -12.19
C SER A 361 -16.05 -13.02 -11.95
N ALA A 362 -16.26 -13.67 -10.80
CA ALA A 362 -15.62 -14.94 -10.46
C ALA A 362 -16.02 -16.06 -11.42
N ALA A 363 -17.31 -16.21 -11.69
CA ALA A 363 -17.82 -17.24 -12.59
C ALA A 363 -17.25 -17.08 -14.02
N VAL A 364 -17.31 -15.87 -14.58
CA VAL A 364 -16.79 -15.59 -15.93
C VAL A 364 -15.29 -15.84 -15.99
N THR A 365 -14.53 -15.33 -15.02
CA THR A 365 -13.07 -15.57 -14.99
C THR A 365 -12.75 -17.05 -14.84
N PHE A 366 -13.49 -17.76 -13.99
CA PHE A 366 -13.31 -19.19 -13.77
C PHE A 366 -13.54 -20.00 -15.05
N PHE A 367 -14.67 -19.82 -15.73
CA PHE A 367 -15.00 -20.62 -16.91
C PHE A 367 -14.03 -20.37 -18.07
N ILE A 368 -13.68 -19.10 -18.32
CA ILE A 368 -12.70 -18.75 -19.36
C ILE A 368 -11.33 -19.32 -19.01
N SER A 369 -10.87 -19.13 -17.77
CA SER A 369 -9.55 -19.62 -17.33
C SER A 369 -9.49 -21.15 -17.33
N ALA A 370 -10.55 -21.82 -16.87
CA ALA A 370 -10.65 -23.28 -16.88
C ALA A 370 -10.61 -23.84 -18.31
N ALA A 371 -11.32 -23.23 -19.25
CA ALA A 371 -11.27 -23.60 -20.66
C ALA A 371 -9.85 -23.44 -21.23
N LEU A 372 -9.19 -22.31 -20.96
CA LEU A 372 -7.83 -22.02 -21.43
C LEU A 372 -6.76 -22.93 -20.79
N LEU A 373 -6.92 -23.29 -19.51
CA LEU A 373 -6.03 -24.24 -18.81
C LEU A 373 -6.22 -25.66 -19.35
N ARG A 374 -7.47 -26.08 -19.56
CA ARG A 374 -7.78 -27.41 -20.08
C ARG A 374 -7.32 -27.57 -21.53
N ALA A 375 -7.47 -26.54 -22.35
CA ALA A 375 -7.05 -26.55 -23.76
C ALA A 375 -5.53 -26.67 -23.94
N SER A 376 -4.73 -26.11 -23.02
CA SER A 376 -3.27 -26.18 -23.09
C SER A 376 -2.65 -27.30 -22.26
N ARG A 377 -3.45 -28.05 -21.49
CA ARG A 377 -2.98 -29.01 -20.49
C ARG A 377 -1.94 -30.00 -21.01
N THR A 378 -2.17 -30.57 -22.19
CA THR A 378 -1.24 -31.56 -22.79
C THR A 378 0.11 -30.93 -23.09
N ARG A 379 0.12 -29.69 -23.60
CA ARG A 379 1.34 -28.94 -23.87
C ARG A 379 2.07 -28.55 -22.59
N ASP A 380 1.32 -28.12 -21.57
CA ASP A 380 1.88 -27.66 -20.31
C ASP A 380 2.49 -28.82 -19.50
N LEU A 381 1.89 -30.03 -19.57
CA LEU A 381 2.47 -31.27 -19.02
C LEU A 381 3.74 -31.70 -19.76
N ALA A 382 3.79 -31.53 -21.08
CA ALA A 382 4.96 -31.87 -21.89
C ALA A 382 6.13 -30.88 -21.70
N ALA A 383 5.84 -29.65 -21.26
CA ALA A 383 6.81 -28.58 -21.09
C ALA A 383 7.44 -28.52 -19.68
N GLU A 384 7.14 -29.47 -18.79
CA GLU A 384 7.53 -29.45 -17.36
C GLU A 384 7.31 -28.05 -16.72
N SER A 385 6.20 -27.40 -17.05
CA SER A 385 6.02 -25.96 -16.83
C SER A 385 5.69 -25.60 -15.37
N ASP A 386 6.54 -25.96 -14.42
CA ASP A 386 6.43 -25.55 -13.02
C ASP A 386 7.14 -24.20 -12.81
N GLY A 387 6.65 -23.18 -13.51
CA GLY A 387 7.21 -21.83 -13.55
C GLY A 387 6.74 -20.90 -12.43
N LEU A 388 6.00 -21.39 -11.43
CA LEU A 388 5.38 -20.55 -10.42
C LEU A 388 6.44 -19.78 -9.60
N ALA A 389 7.55 -20.41 -9.23
CA ALA A 389 8.64 -19.75 -8.51
C ALA A 389 9.25 -18.60 -9.33
N ALA A 390 9.49 -18.80 -10.63
CA ALA A 390 10.00 -17.77 -11.53
C ALA A 390 8.98 -16.63 -11.72
N ALA A 391 7.69 -16.96 -11.79
CA ALA A 391 6.62 -15.97 -11.88
C ALA A 391 6.46 -15.15 -10.59
N ILE A 392 6.67 -15.77 -9.41
CA ILE A 392 6.74 -15.06 -8.12
C ILE A 392 7.92 -14.08 -8.13
N ALA A 393 9.11 -14.52 -8.54
CA ALA A 393 10.28 -13.65 -8.64
C ALA A 393 10.04 -12.48 -9.62
N GLN A 394 9.40 -12.72 -10.77
CA GLN A 394 9.03 -11.68 -11.72
C GLN A 394 7.99 -10.70 -11.13
N THR A 395 7.04 -11.22 -10.35
CA THR A 395 6.03 -10.42 -9.64
C THR A 395 6.70 -9.49 -8.63
N GLU A 396 7.64 -9.99 -7.83
CA GLU A 396 8.41 -9.17 -6.89
C GLU A 396 9.29 -8.13 -7.60
N ALA A 397 9.91 -8.51 -8.72
CA ALA A 397 10.69 -7.57 -9.55
C ALA A 397 9.81 -6.45 -10.12
N ASN A 398 8.60 -6.77 -10.61
CA ASN A 398 7.65 -5.78 -11.11
C ASN A 398 7.12 -4.86 -9.98
N LYS A 399 6.95 -5.41 -8.78
CA LYS A 399 6.56 -4.65 -7.58
C LYS A 399 7.69 -3.75 -7.07
N GLY A 400 8.93 -4.14 -7.30
CA GLY A 400 10.15 -3.44 -6.84
C GLY A 400 10.42 -3.58 -5.33
N LYS A 401 9.63 -4.38 -4.61
CA LYS A 401 9.80 -4.73 -3.19
C LYS A 401 9.22 -6.12 -2.90
N SER A 402 9.86 -6.88 -2.00
CA SER A 402 9.38 -8.19 -1.55
C SER A 402 8.06 -8.09 -0.76
N SER A 403 7.24 -9.13 -0.82
CA SER A 403 5.92 -9.16 -0.17
C SER A 403 5.79 -10.41 0.70
N SER A 404 5.43 -10.27 1.98
CA SER A 404 5.26 -11.41 2.89
C SER A 404 4.25 -12.43 2.36
N ALA A 405 3.18 -11.96 1.72
CA ALA A 405 2.17 -12.80 1.08
C ALA A 405 2.70 -13.59 -0.13
N LEU A 406 3.61 -12.99 -0.92
CA LEU A 406 4.27 -13.69 -2.03
C LEU A 406 5.33 -14.68 -1.51
N GLY A 407 6.01 -14.34 -0.41
CA GLY A 407 6.90 -15.27 0.29
C GLY A 407 6.16 -16.49 0.85
N ALA A 408 4.97 -16.31 1.41
CA ALA A 408 4.11 -17.42 1.83
C ALA A 408 3.71 -18.30 0.64
N LEU A 409 3.38 -17.69 -0.50
CA LEU A 409 3.07 -18.42 -1.74
C LEU A 409 4.29 -19.20 -2.27
N SER A 410 5.50 -18.62 -2.18
CA SER A 410 6.75 -19.30 -2.57
C SER A 410 7.03 -20.52 -1.69
N GLY A 411 6.75 -20.44 -0.39
CA GLY A 411 6.87 -21.57 0.53
C GLY A 411 5.87 -22.69 0.25
N MET A 412 4.67 -22.35 -0.24
CA MET A 412 3.66 -23.33 -0.67
C MET A 412 3.98 -23.96 -2.03
N ALA A 413 4.69 -23.22 -2.90
CA ALA A 413 5.04 -23.65 -4.25
C ALA A 413 6.20 -24.66 -4.30
N GLY A 414 6.68 -25.17 -3.16
CA GLY A 414 7.75 -26.16 -3.13
C GLY A 414 9.06 -25.71 -3.79
N ALA A 415 9.22 -24.39 -4.04
CA ALA A 415 10.51 -23.84 -4.42
C ALA A 415 11.51 -24.30 -3.36
N PRO A 416 12.70 -24.81 -3.75
CA PRO A 416 13.72 -25.04 -2.75
C PRO A 416 13.84 -23.74 -1.98
N ALA A 417 13.62 -23.79 -0.66
CA ALA A 417 14.34 -22.87 0.21
C ALA A 417 15.74 -22.91 -0.36
N ALA A 418 16.26 -21.78 -0.87
CA ALA A 418 17.62 -21.74 -1.38
C ALA A 418 18.43 -22.50 -0.35
N VAL A 419 18.95 -23.68 -0.73
CA VAL A 419 19.76 -24.47 0.19
C VAL A 419 20.78 -23.44 0.66
N PRO A 420 20.88 -23.18 1.97
CA PRO A 420 21.86 -22.23 2.44
C PRO A 420 23.20 -22.83 2.04
N THR A 421 23.70 -22.38 0.89
CA THR A 421 25.12 -22.26 0.69
C THR A 421 25.49 -21.23 1.73
N ALA A 422 25.82 -21.77 2.90
CA ALA A 422 26.74 -21.14 3.82
C ALA A 422 28.01 -20.90 2.99
N VAL A 423 28.00 -19.83 2.22
CA VAL A 423 29.24 -19.14 1.91
C VAL A 423 29.67 -18.66 3.27
N ALA A 424 30.69 -19.32 3.80
CA ALA A 424 31.42 -18.89 4.98
C ALA A 424 31.82 -17.42 4.75
N GLY A 425 30.95 -16.51 5.15
CA GLY A 425 31.26 -15.10 5.28
C GLY A 425 32.31 -15.04 6.37
N ALA A 426 33.47 -14.53 6.01
CA ALA A 426 34.65 -14.40 6.85
C ALA A 426 34.28 -14.12 8.31
N ALA A 427 34.79 -14.96 9.21
CA ALA A 427 34.72 -14.78 10.64
C ALA A 427 35.36 -13.43 11.01
N THR A 428 34.55 -12.37 11.04
CA THR A 428 34.84 -11.19 11.84
C THR A 428 34.63 -11.58 13.29
N THR A 429 35.71 -11.49 14.06
CA THR A 429 35.80 -11.69 15.51
C THR A 429 34.53 -11.25 16.23
N VAL A 430 33.80 -12.23 16.75
CA VAL A 430 32.59 -12.00 17.55
C VAL A 430 33.04 -11.42 18.89
N ALA A 431 32.53 -10.24 19.24
CA ALA A 431 32.78 -9.64 20.54
C ALA A 431 32.31 -10.59 21.67
N ASP A 432 33.12 -10.68 22.72
CA ASP A 432 33.01 -11.60 23.86
C ASP A 432 31.98 -11.14 24.92
N HIS A 433 30.92 -10.44 24.46
CA HIS A 433 29.93 -9.80 25.32
C HIS A 433 28.59 -10.56 25.32
N PRO A 434 27.84 -10.51 26.44
CA PRO A 434 26.55 -11.15 26.57
C PRO A 434 25.53 -10.56 25.59
N VAL A 435 24.73 -11.41 24.96
CA VAL A 435 23.66 -10.98 24.06
C VAL A 435 22.55 -10.34 24.90
N ARG A 436 22.39 -9.02 24.81
CA ARG A 436 21.35 -8.27 25.54
C ARG A 436 20.42 -7.52 24.63
N HIS A 437 20.85 -7.17 23.42
CA HIS A 437 20.06 -6.36 22.52
C HIS A 437 20.11 -6.89 21.07
N VAL A 438 18.94 -7.27 20.55
CA VAL A 438 18.76 -7.77 19.17
C VAL A 438 17.78 -6.86 18.42
N VAL A 439 18.22 -6.33 17.28
CA VAL A 439 17.41 -5.44 16.45
C VAL A 439 17.09 -6.09 15.12
N PHE A 440 15.81 -6.14 14.77
CA PHE A 440 15.35 -6.49 13.43
C PHE A 440 15.25 -5.22 12.56
N ALA A 441 16.16 -5.09 11.59
CA ALA A 441 16.23 -3.93 10.71
C ALA A 441 15.61 -4.23 9.34
N CYS A 442 14.57 -3.50 8.95
CA CYS A 442 13.97 -3.57 7.60
C CYS A 442 13.80 -2.17 6.99
N ASP A 443 13.38 -2.07 5.73
CA ASP A 443 13.29 -0.77 5.03
C ASP A 443 12.38 0.24 5.75
N ALA A 444 11.21 -0.22 6.22
CA ALA A 444 10.20 0.63 6.87
C ALA A 444 10.19 0.55 8.41
N GLY A 445 10.86 -0.44 9.00
CA GLY A 445 10.76 -0.74 10.45
C GLY A 445 9.42 -1.32 10.90
N MET A 446 8.50 -1.58 9.97
CA MET A 446 7.13 -2.04 10.23
C MET A 446 6.82 -3.21 9.29
N GLY A 447 6.21 -4.29 9.78
CA GLY A 447 5.82 -5.45 8.97
C GLY A 447 6.59 -6.74 9.27
N SER A 448 7.32 -7.28 8.30
CA SER A 448 8.00 -8.58 8.42
C SER A 448 9.05 -8.63 9.54
N SER A 449 9.74 -7.52 9.82
CA SER A 449 10.66 -7.38 10.95
C SER A 449 9.95 -7.46 12.31
N ALA A 450 8.74 -6.89 12.43
CA ALA A 450 7.95 -6.97 13.65
C ALA A 450 7.47 -8.40 13.93
N MET A 451 7.13 -9.14 12.87
CA MET A 451 6.79 -10.56 12.98
C MET A 451 8.02 -11.41 13.36
N GLY A 452 9.16 -11.18 12.70
CA GLY A 452 10.43 -11.85 13.06
C GLY A 452 10.85 -11.58 14.51
N ALA A 453 10.74 -10.33 14.96
CA ALA A 453 10.99 -9.95 16.35
C ALA A 453 10.05 -10.66 17.32
N SER A 454 8.76 -10.82 16.96
CA SER A 454 7.79 -11.55 17.78
C SER A 454 8.10 -13.04 17.87
N VAL A 455 8.48 -13.67 16.74
CA VAL A 455 8.91 -15.07 16.71
C VAL A 455 10.16 -15.30 17.54
N LEU A 456 11.17 -14.42 17.45
CA LEU A 456 12.39 -14.55 18.25
C LEU A 456 12.10 -14.34 19.74
N ARG A 457 11.28 -13.35 20.11
CA ARG A 457 10.83 -13.16 21.51
C ARG A 457 10.17 -14.42 22.07
N ASP A 458 9.28 -15.04 21.30
CA ASP A 458 8.60 -16.27 21.72
C ASP A 458 9.57 -17.45 21.85
N LYS A 459 10.54 -17.59 20.93
CA LYS A 459 11.57 -18.64 21.00
C LYS A 459 12.50 -18.45 22.20
N LEU A 460 12.98 -17.24 22.46
CA LEU A 460 13.81 -16.91 23.63
C LEU A 460 13.06 -17.22 24.93
N LYS A 461 11.78 -16.83 25.02
CA LYS A 461 10.92 -17.12 26.18
C LYS A 461 10.76 -18.63 26.38
N LYS A 462 10.47 -19.40 25.32
CA LYS A 462 10.36 -20.87 25.38
C LYS A 462 11.68 -21.55 25.76
N ALA A 463 12.81 -20.99 25.37
CA ALA A 463 14.14 -21.49 25.71
C ALA A 463 14.61 -21.12 27.12
N GLY A 464 13.83 -20.32 27.86
CA GLY A 464 14.16 -19.85 29.20
C GLY A 464 15.21 -18.73 29.25
N VAL A 465 15.49 -18.09 28.11
CA VAL A 465 16.46 -16.99 28.03
C VAL A 465 15.80 -15.70 28.50
N THR A 466 16.42 -15.02 29.47
CA THR A 466 15.90 -13.79 30.09
C THR A 466 16.91 -12.65 29.98
N GLY A 467 16.43 -11.40 29.96
CA GLY A 467 17.31 -10.22 29.87
C GLY A 467 17.75 -9.81 28.46
N VAL A 468 17.17 -10.41 27.41
CA VAL A 468 17.38 -10.02 26.01
C VAL A 468 16.23 -9.13 25.53
N THR A 469 16.54 -7.89 25.16
CA THR A 469 15.61 -6.97 24.51
C THR A 469 15.62 -7.23 23.00
N VAL A 470 14.45 -7.42 22.41
CA VAL A 470 14.27 -7.62 20.97
C VAL A 470 13.33 -6.57 20.43
N GLU A 471 13.83 -5.72 19.53
CA GLU A 471 13.06 -4.65 18.90
C GLU A 471 13.15 -4.72 17.37
N ASN A 472 12.33 -3.92 16.69
CA ASN A 472 12.34 -3.78 15.24
C ASN A 472 12.39 -2.31 14.85
N LEU A 473 13.30 -1.96 13.94
CA LEU A 473 13.54 -0.59 13.51
C LEU A 473 13.67 -0.51 11.99
N ALA A 474 13.45 0.68 11.44
CA ALA A 474 13.83 0.96 10.07
C ALA A 474 15.36 1.01 9.98
N VAL A 475 15.97 0.52 8.90
CA VAL A 475 17.43 0.62 8.69
C VAL A 475 17.90 2.08 8.77
N ALA A 476 17.04 3.03 8.36
CA ALA A 476 17.33 4.45 8.46
C ALA A 476 17.47 4.94 9.92
N SER A 477 16.75 4.32 10.85
CA SER A 477 16.69 4.63 12.28
C SER A 477 17.56 3.70 13.14
N LEU A 478 18.38 2.85 12.52
CA LEU A 478 19.28 1.94 13.22
C LEU A 478 20.44 2.73 13.84
N HIS A 479 20.75 2.41 15.10
CA HIS A 479 21.87 2.95 15.86
C HIS A 479 22.88 1.85 16.19
N ASP A 480 24.14 2.23 16.42
CA ASP A 480 25.25 1.30 16.70
C ASP A 480 25.30 0.91 18.18
N ASN A 481 24.20 0.34 18.68
CA ASN A 481 24.02 -0.06 20.08
C ASN A 481 23.35 -1.44 20.24
N ALA A 482 23.23 -2.18 19.14
CA ALA A 482 22.70 -3.53 19.13
C ALA A 482 23.86 -4.54 19.15
N ASP A 483 23.68 -5.67 19.85
CA ASP A 483 24.66 -6.76 19.78
C ASP A 483 24.47 -7.53 18.47
N PHE A 484 23.21 -7.78 18.10
CA PHE A 484 22.84 -8.39 16.83
C PHE A 484 21.90 -7.50 16.03
N VAL A 485 22.20 -7.39 14.74
CA VAL A 485 21.30 -6.78 13.75
C VAL A 485 20.89 -7.84 12.74
N ILE A 486 19.61 -8.19 12.75
CA ILE A 486 19.02 -9.13 11.79
C ILE A 486 18.32 -8.33 10.70
N SER A 487 18.77 -8.48 9.46
CA SER A 487 18.23 -7.72 8.31
C SER A 487 18.02 -8.61 7.10
N GLN A 488 17.18 -8.17 6.17
CA GLN A 488 17.11 -8.82 4.86
C GLN A 488 18.45 -8.69 4.13
N ARG A 489 18.84 -9.70 3.35
CA ARG A 489 20.12 -9.74 2.63
C ARG A 489 20.41 -8.47 1.82
N GLU A 490 19.39 -7.93 1.16
CA GLU A 490 19.42 -6.71 0.35
C GLU A 490 19.75 -5.45 1.17
N LEU A 491 19.48 -5.48 2.47
CA LEU A 491 19.60 -4.36 3.40
C LEU A 491 20.80 -4.50 4.35
N THR A 492 21.47 -5.66 4.37
CA THR A 492 22.55 -5.94 5.32
C THR A 492 23.73 -4.99 5.14
N ASP A 493 24.14 -4.69 3.91
CA ASP A 493 25.24 -3.74 3.67
C ASP A 493 24.90 -2.34 4.19
N ARG A 494 23.64 -1.92 4.00
CA ARG A 494 23.16 -0.64 4.52
C ARG A 494 23.07 -0.62 6.04
N ALA A 495 22.71 -1.74 6.66
CA ALA A 495 22.69 -1.89 8.11
C ALA A 495 24.11 -1.87 8.71
N ARG A 496 25.08 -2.52 8.05
CA ARG A 496 26.51 -2.49 8.43
C ARG A 496 27.09 -1.08 8.45
N LEU A 497 26.67 -0.22 7.53
CA LEU A 497 27.08 1.19 7.52
C LEU A 497 26.52 1.99 8.71
N LYS A 498 25.39 1.57 9.28
CA LYS A 498 24.70 2.27 10.37
C LYS A 498 25.11 1.77 11.75
N ALA A 499 25.35 0.48 11.88
CA ALA A 499 25.76 -0.18 13.12
C ALA A 499 26.99 -1.06 12.88
N PRO A 500 28.17 -0.47 12.61
CA PRO A 500 29.37 -1.23 12.23
C PRO A 500 29.90 -2.16 13.32
N THR A 501 29.59 -1.91 14.60
CA THR A 501 30.08 -2.73 15.73
C THR A 501 29.18 -3.93 16.03
N SER A 502 27.93 -3.91 15.55
CA SER A 502 26.99 -5.02 15.73
C SER A 502 27.35 -6.25 14.90
N VAL A 503 26.95 -7.43 15.36
CA VAL A 503 27.00 -8.67 14.57
C VAL A 503 25.81 -8.68 13.60
N HIS A 504 26.12 -8.67 12.30
CA HIS A 504 25.09 -8.64 11.25
C HIS A 504 24.72 -10.03 10.79
N ILE A 505 23.43 -10.33 10.86
CA ILE A 505 22.84 -11.57 10.38
C ILE A 505 21.91 -11.25 9.21
N SER A 506 22.22 -11.82 8.06
CA SER A 506 21.36 -11.72 6.87
C SER A 506 20.34 -12.85 6.84
N VAL A 507 19.09 -12.52 6.58
CA VAL A 507 18.03 -13.49 6.30
C VAL A 507 17.37 -13.16 4.96
N ASP A 508 16.88 -14.17 4.24
CA ASP A 508 16.11 -13.92 3.02
C ASP A 508 14.65 -13.56 3.36
N ASN A 509 14.09 -14.18 4.41
CA ASN A 509 12.76 -13.88 4.95
C ASN A 509 12.81 -13.85 6.48
N PHE A 510 12.06 -12.94 7.08
CA PHE A 510 11.89 -12.86 8.53
C PHE A 510 10.96 -13.95 9.09
N MET A 511 10.18 -14.62 8.24
CA MET A 511 9.33 -15.74 8.64
C MET A 511 10.06 -17.05 8.37
N ASN A 512 10.24 -17.86 9.42
CA ASN A 512 10.85 -19.21 9.36
C ASN A 512 12.34 -19.27 9.00
N SER A 513 13.15 -18.34 9.52
CA SER A 513 14.61 -18.46 9.42
C SER A 513 15.15 -19.44 10.47
N PRO A 514 15.91 -20.50 10.07
CA PRO A 514 16.58 -21.39 11.02
C PRO A 514 17.63 -20.65 11.86
N VAL A 515 18.10 -19.48 11.38
CA VAL A 515 19.07 -18.64 12.07
C VAL A 515 18.55 -18.15 13.43
N TYR A 516 17.23 -18.11 13.65
CA TYR A 516 16.68 -17.75 14.96
C TYR A 516 17.01 -18.79 16.03
N ASP A 517 17.08 -20.07 15.65
CA ASP A 517 17.45 -21.13 16.58
C ASP A 517 18.94 -21.03 16.93
N ASP A 518 19.78 -20.57 15.99
CA ASP A 518 21.20 -20.29 16.24
C ASP A 518 21.37 -19.11 17.21
N VAL A 519 20.63 -18.01 17.00
CA VAL A 519 20.65 -16.84 17.91
C VAL A 519 20.17 -17.22 19.32
N VAL A 520 19.12 -18.03 19.41
CA VAL A 520 18.61 -18.53 20.72
C VAL A 520 19.63 -19.44 21.39
N ARG A 521 20.30 -20.32 20.63
CA ARG A 521 21.36 -21.19 21.15
C ARG A 521 22.54 -20.38 21.66
N GLU A 522 22.97 -19.38 20.90
CA GLU A 522 24.08 -18.48 21.26
C GLU A 522 23.74 -17.66 22.52
N ALA A 523 22.56 -17.04 22.57
CA ALA A 523 22.11 -16.30 23.74
C ALA A 523 22.04 -17.20 24.99
N LYS A 524 21.56 -18.44 24.83
CA LYS A 524 21.49 -19.43 25.92
C LYS A 524 22.88 -19.88 26.38
N ALA A 525 23.79 -20.16 25.45
CA ALA A 525 25.15 -20.56 25.77
C ALA A 525 25.88 -19.47 26.57
N ARG A 526 25.76 -18.21 26.14
CA ARG A 526 26.40 -17.07 26.82
C ARG A 526 25.78 -16.76 28.18
N GLN A 527 24.47 -16.94 28.34
CA GLN A 527 23.81 -16.79 29.65
C GLN A 527 24.24 -17.89 30.65
N GLN A 528 24.51 -19.11 30.16
CA GLN A 528 25.07 -20.19 30.99
C GLN A 528 26.51 -19.89 31.40
N THR A 529 27.32 -19.28 30.53
CA THR A 529 28.68 -18.85 30.87
C THR A 529 28.70 -17.69 31.86
N GLU A 530 27.81 -16.68 31.73
CA GLU A 530 27.66 -15.60 32.72
C GLU A 530 27.21 -16.12 34.10
N GLY A 531 26.39 -17.17 34.14
CA GLY A 531 25.94 -17.81 35.39
C GLY A 531 26.99 -18.70 36.07
N LEU A 532 28.07 -19.05 35.39
CA LEU A 532 29.20 -19.83 35.92
C LEU A 532 30.37 -18.94 36.41
N VAL A 533 30.38 -17.67 36.02
CA VAL A 533 31.42 -16.68 36.36
C VAL A 533 30.97 -15.74 37.50
N ARG A 534 29.70 -15.79 37.89
CA ARG A 534 29.17 -15.22 39.14
C ARG A 534 29.05 -16.30 40.20
#